data_AF-A0A7C9LTG0-F1
#
_entry.id   AF-A0A7C9LTG0-F1
#
_cell.length_a   1.000
_cell.length_b   1.000
_cell.length_c   1.000
_cell.angle_alpha   90.00
_cell.angle_beta   90.00
_cell.angle_gamma   90.00
#
_symmetry.space_group_name_H-M   'P 1'
#
loop_
_entity.id
_entity.type
_entity.pdbx_description
1 polymer ?
#
loop_
_entity_poly.entity_id
_entity_poly.type
_entity_poly.pdbx_seq_one_letter_code
_entity_poly.pdbx_strand_id
1 'polypeptide(L)'
;MRVKMGTVVPKMGTFVHLVEEPTDYRKAMALALHVELGETHRAIKMAMRWTGASERTVKYWFAGERGPRGDHLIALVQHSDAVLYVVLALAGRLIVDEANGRDAEGDRQP
;
A
#
# COMPACT_ATOMS: atom_id res chain seq x y z
N MET A 1 25.88 44.65 24.57
CA MET A 1 25.39 43.33 24.09
C MET A 1 24.13 43.59 23.26
N ARG A 2 24.11 43.17 21.98
CA ARG A 2 23.17 43.63 20.95
C ARG A 2 22.25 42.48 20.51
N VAL A 3 20.98 42.85 20.30
CA VAL A 3 19.74 42.06 20.13
C VAL A 3 19.68 41.27 18.81
N LYS A 4 18.99 40.10 18.77
CA LYS A 4 17.77 39.86 17.95
C LYS A 4 17.27 38.40 17.95
N MET A 5 15.95 38.27 18.15
CA MET A 5 15.11 37.11 17.87
C MET A 5 15.19 36.67 16.41
N GLY A 6 15.06 35.36 16.19
CA GLY A 6 14.73 34.75 14.91
C GLY A 6 13.78 33.58 15.10
N THR A 7 12.49 33.86 15.27
CA THR A 7 11.41 32.90 15.08
C THR A 7 11.30 32.59 13.59
N VAL A 8 11.42 31.32 13.18
CA VAL A 8 10.87 30.86 11.90
C VAL A 8 10.12 29.56 12.14
N VAL A 9 8.88 29.72 12.59
CA VAL A 9 7.81 28.74 12.39
C VAL A 9 7.43 28.76 10.90
N PRO A 10 7.36 27.64 10.19
CA PRO A 10 6.74 27.62 8.88
C PRO A 10 5.24 27.89 9.03
N LYS A 11 4.81 29.00 8.42
CA LYS A 11 3.41 29.43 8.26
C LYS A 11 2.73 28.49 7.25
N MET A 12 1.82 27.65 7.75
CA MET A 12 0.72 26.99 7.04
C MET A 12 1.06 26.15 5.79
N GLY A 13 0.73 24.86 5.87
CA GLY A 13 0.69 23.93 4.76
C GLY A 13 -0.08 22.68 5.17
N THR A 14 -1.41 22.84 5.23
CA THR A 14 -2.46 21.82 5.21
C THR A 14 -1.99 20.40 4.89
N PHE A 15 -2.27 19.42 5.74
CA PHE A 15 -2.91 18.18 5.28
C PHE A 15 -3.90 17.66 6.33
N VAL A 16 -5.15 17.82 5.91
CA VAL A 16 -6.38 17.31 6.46
C VAL A 16 -6.34 15.77 6.35
N HIS A 17 -6.29 15.04 7.46
CA HIS A 17 -6.67 13.62 7.46
C HIS A 17 -8.18 13.53 7.74
N LEU A 18 -8.96 13.91 6.75
CA LEU A 18 -10.35 13.50 6.63
C LEU A 18 -10.34 12.25 5.74
N VAL A 19 -10.98 11.19 6.25
CA VAL A 19 -11.30 9.93 5.57
C VAL A 19 -10.15 8.92 5.44
N GLU A 20 -10.31 7.79 6.12
CA GLU A 20 -9.60 6.53 5.88
C GLU A 20 -10.00 5.97 4.50
N GLU A 21 -9.57 6.63 3.44
CA GLU A 21 -9.32 5.96 2.17
C GLU A 21 -8.07 5.08 2.36
N PRO A 22 -7.92 3.92 1.68
CA PRO A 22 -6.76 3.03 1.83
C PRO A 22 -5.51 3.66 1.19
N THR A 23 -5.07 4.80 1.72
CA THR A 23 -3.98 5.64 1.24
C THR A 23 -2.63 5.20 1.79
N ASP A 24 -2.60 4.28 2.77
CA ASP A 24 -1.34 3.73 3.25
C ASP A 24 -0.84 2.65 2.29
N TYR A 25 -0.18 3.11 1.23
CA TYR A 25 0.56 2.30 0.25
C TYR A 25 1.30 1.12 0.90
N ARG A 26 1.87 1.31 2.10
CA ARG A 26 2.64 0.28 2.79
C ARG A 26 1.78 -0.89 3.25
N LYS A 27 0.62 -0.60 3.83
CA LYS A 27 -0.35 -1.63 4.25
C LYS A 27 -0.94 -2.35 3.05
N ALA A 28 -1.26 -1.61 2.01
CA ALA A 28 -1.80 -2.18 0.77
C ALA A 28 -0.77 -3.13 0.09
N MET A 29 0.50 -2.73 0.05
CA MET A 29 1.58 -3.59 -0.43
C MET A 29 1.80 -4.82 0.46
N ALA A 30 1.75 -4.65 1.78
CA ALA A 30 1.86 -5.77 2.71
C ALA A 30 0.76 -6.81 2.45
N LEU A 31 -0.49 -6.35 2.31
CA LEU A 31 -1.62 -7.21 2.00
C LEU A 31 -1.44 -7.92 0.65
N ALA A 32 -1.02 -7.21 -0.40
CA ALA A 32 -0.77 -7.81 -1.71
C ALA A 32 0.27 -8.93 -1.64
N LEU A 33 1.38 -8.70 -0.91
CA LEU A 33 2.43 -9.69 -0.74
C LEU A 33 1.95 -10.91 0.04
N HIS A 34 1.12 -10.71 1.07
CA HIS A 34 0.52 -11.82 1.82
C HIS A 34 -0.48 -12.62 0.99
N VAL A 35 -1.30 -11.95 0.17
CA VAL A 35 -2.26 -12.61 -0.72
C VAL A 35 -1.54 -13.44 -1.79
N GLU A 36 -0.48 -12.91 -2.39
CA GLU A 36 0.27 -13.58 -3.45
C GLU A 36 1.16 -14.72 -2.92
N LEU A 37 1.94 -14.46 -1.87
CA LEU A 37 3.05 -15.32 -1.44
C LEU A 37 2.76 -16.06 -0.12
N GLY A 38 1.74 -15.64 0.62
CA GLY A 38 1.44 -16.13 1.96
C GLY A 38 2.37 -15.57 3.05
N GLU A 39 2.12 -15.98 4.29
CA GLU A 39 2.86 -15.51 5.48
C GLU A 39 4.15 -16.32 5.78
N THR A 40 4.62 -17.13 4.84
CA THR A 40 5.70 -18.08 5.11
C THR A 40 7.10 -17.48 4.92
N HIS A 41 8.12 -18.04 5.57
CA HIS A 41 9.52 -17.67 5.31
C HIS A 41 9.91 -17.85 3.82
N ARG A 42 9.24 -18.76 3.10
CA ARG A 42 9.39 -18.93 1.66
C ARG A 42 8.94 -17.69 0.88
N ALA A 43 7.87 -17.02 1.31
CA ALA A 43 7.39 -15.77 0.72
C ALA A 43 8.47 -14.69 0.73
N ILE A 44 9.13 -14.53 1.88
CA ILE A 44 10.23 -13.58 2.04
C ILE A 44 11.38 -13.91 1.07
N LYS A 45 11.77 -15.19 0.98
CA LYS A 45 12.87 -15.60 0.08
C LYS A 45 12.51 -15.42 -1.40
N MET A 46 11.24 -15.62 -1.78
CA MET A 46 10.76 -15.37 -3.14
C MET A 46 10.79 -13.89 -3.48
N ALA A 47 10.25 -13.03 -2.61
CA ALA A 47 10.30 -11.59 -2.79
C ALA A 47 11.74 -11.05 -2.86
N MET A 48 12.67 -11.60 -2.05
CA MET A 48 14.11 -11.30 -2.19
C MET A 48 14.66 -11.72 -3.55
N ARG A 49 14.30 -12.92 -4.04
CA ARG A 49 14.77 -13.41 -5.35
C ARG A 49 14.27 -12.56 -6.50
N TRP A 50 13.05 -12.06 -6.43
CA TRP A 50 12.47 -11.19 -7.46
C TRP A 50 13.07 -9.80 -7.46
N THR A 51 13.27 -9.22 -6.27
CA THR A 51 13.63 -7.80 -6.15
C THR A 51 15.12 -7.56 -5.93
N GLY A 52 15.90 -8.57 -5.54
CA GLY A 52 17.28 -8.41 -5.08
C GLY A 52 17.41 -7.69 -3.72
N ALA A 53 16.29 -7.36 -3.06
CA ALA A 53 16.31 -6.66 -1.79
C ALA A 53 16.81 -7.54 -0.64
N SER A 54 17.36 -6.90 0.39
CA SER A 54 17.77 -7.60 1.62
C SER A 54 16.55 -8.15 2.38
N GLU A 55 16.77 -9.24 3.13
CA GLU A 55 15.71 -9.89 3.91
C GLU A 55 15.02 -8.91 4.87
N ARG A 56 15.80 -8.01 5.49
CA ARG A 56 15.28 -6.98 6.40
C ARG A 56 14.31 -6.04 5.67
N THR A 57 14.67 -5.60 4.47
CA THR A 57 13.83 -4.69 3.67
C THR A 57 12.53 -5.38 3.27
N VAL A 58 12.59 -6.64 2.85
CA VAL A 58 11.41 -7.43 2.51
C VAL A 58 10.52 -7.62 3.75
N LYS A 59 11.08 -7.96 4.91
CA LYS A 59 10.31 -8.05 6.16
C LYS A 59 9.58 -6.75 6.50
N TYR A 60 10.19 -5.59 6.27
CA TYR A 60 9.51 -4.31 6.45
C TYR A 60 8.34 -4.08 5.49
N TRP A 61 8.39 -4.65 4.29
CA TRP A 61 7.26 -4.61 3.35
C TRP A 61 6.12 -5.51 3.82
N PHE A 62 6.42 -6.75 4.22
CA PHE A 62 5.43 -7.68 4.77
C PHE A 62 4.81 -7.18 6.09
N ALA A 63 5.55 -6.40 6.89
CA ALA A 63 5.03 -5.76 8.10
C ALA A 63 4.25 -4.45 7.82
N GLY A 64 4.26 -3.94 6.60
CA GLY A 64 3.65 -2.64 6.25
C GLY A 64 4.34 -1.43 6.88
N GLU A 65 5.55 -1.58 7.44
CA GLU A 65 6.31 -0.47 8.03
C GLU A 65 6.89 0.46 6.94
N ARG A 66 7.33 -0.16 5.83
CA ARG A 66 7.89 0.50 4.65
C ARG A 66 7.30 -0.11 3.40
N GLY A 67 7.23 0.65 2.32
CA GLY A 67 6.81 0.14 1.03
C GLY A 67 8.02 -0.07 0.11
N PRO A 68 7.92 -0.95 -0.89
CA PRO A 68 8.89 -1.02 -1.97
C PRO A 68 8.95 0.33 -2.71
N ARG A 69 10.09 0.66 -3.33
CA ARG A 69 10.28 1.94 -4.02
C ARG A 69 11.06 1.69 -5.31
N GLY A 70 10.79 2.51 -6.32
CA GLY A 70 11.52 2.50 -7.59
C GLY A 70 11.62 1.10 -8.19
N ASP A 71 12.85 0.66 -8.43
CA ASP A 71 13.18 -0.63 -9.05
C ASP A 71 12.58 -1.83 -8.33
N HIS A 72 12.53 -1.81 -6.99
CA HIS A 72 11.95 -2.92 -6.22
C HIS A 72 10.44 -3.04 -6.45
N LEU A 73 9.73 -1.93 -6.62
CA LEU A 73 8.30 -1.95 -6.93
C LEU A 73 8.08 -2.50 -8.33
N ILE A 74 8.89 -2.05 -9.31
CA ILE A 74 8.81 -2.52 -10.69
C ILE A 74 9.04 -4.04 -10.74
N ALA A 75 10.06 -4.53 -10.04
CA ALA A 75 10.35 -5.97 -9.97
C ALA A 75 9.21 -6.77 -9.35
N LEU A 76 8.55 -6.26 -8.29
CA LEU A 76 7.39 -6.94 -7.71
C LEU A 76 6.21 -6.97 -8.68
N VAL A 77 5.90 -5.85 -9.34
CA VAL A 77 4.80 -5.74 -10.32
C VAL A 77 5.03 -6.66 -11.53
N GLN A 78 6.28 -6.91 -11.93
CA GLN A 78 6.60 -7.85 -13.01
C GLN A 78 6.33 -9.32 -12.64
N HIS A 79 6.24 -9.64 -11.35
CA HIS A 79 6.16 -11.01 -10.87
C HIS A 79 4.88 -11.33 -10.08
N SER A 80 4.08 -10.33 -9.71
CA SER A 80 2.84 -10.50 -8.94
C SER A 80 1.72 -9.63 -9.49
N ASP A 81 0.64 -10.30 -9.90
CA ASP A 81 -0.59 -9.65 -10.34
C ASP A 81 -1.29 -8.95 -9.18
N ALA A 82 -1.25 -9.53 -7.96
CA ALA A 82 -1.81 -8.88 -6.77
C ALA A 82 -1.16 -7.52 -6.50
N VAL A 83 0.17 -7.42 -6.62
CA VAL A 83 0.89 -6.15 -6.45
C VAL A 83 0.54 -5.17 -7.58
N LEU A 84 0.42 -5.65 -8.83
CA LEU A 84 -0.03 -4.82 -9.95
C LEU A 84 -1.43 -4.24 -9.70
N TYR A 85 -2.39 -5.06 -9.29
CA TYR A 85 -3.76 -4.61 -9.01
C TYR A 85 -3.81 -3.58 -7.90
N VAL A 86 -3.05 -3.77 -6.81
CA VAL A 86 -2.98 -2.76 -5.75
C VAL A 86 -2.39 -1.45 -6.25
N VAL A 87 -1.32 -1.49 -7.07
CA VAL A 87 -0.77 -0.27 -7.67
C VAL A 87 -1.81 0.44 -8.56
N LEU A 88 -2.55 -0.31 -9.38
CA LEU A 88 -3.58 0.26 -10.25
C LEU A 88 -4.77 0.81 -9.45
N ALA A 89 -5.19 0.13 -8.37
CA ALA A 89 -6.25 0.60 -7.48
C ALA A 89 -5.84 1.90 -6.78
N LEU A 90 -4.63 1.95 -6.20
CA LEU A 90 -4.10 3.16 -5.57
C LEU A 90 -3.89 4.30 -6.56
N ALA A 91 -3.65 4.00 -7.83
CA ALA A 91 -3.56 4.99 -8.90
C ALA A 91 -4.93 5.47 -9.42
N GLY A 92 -6.05 4.95 -8.88
CA GLY A 92 -7.39 5.24 -9.37
C GLY A 92 -7.66 4.72 -10.78
N ARG A 93 -6.92 3.70 -11.22
CA ARG A 93 -6.99 3.09 -12.56
C ARG A 93 -7.62 1.71 -12.58
N LEU A 94 -7.87 1.13 -11.41
CA LEU A 94 -8.65 -0.08 -11.25
C LEU A 94 -9.96 0.29 -10.57
N ILE A 95 -11.04 0.25 -11.34
CA ILE A 95 -12.40 0.36 -10.80
C ILE A 95 -12.82 -1.07 -10.48
N VAL A 96 -12.78 -1.45 -9.21
CA VAL A 96 -13.43 -2.68 -8.76
C VAL A 96 -14.91 -2.32 -8.65
N ASP A 97 -15.71 -2.76 -9.62
CA ASP A 97 -17.15 -2.57 -9.55
C ASP A 97 -17.66 -3.37 -8.34
N GLU A 98 -18.12 -2.69 -7.28
CA GLU A 98 -18.73 -3.33 -6.11
C GLU A 98 -20.14 -3.89 -6.43
N ALA A 99 -20.32 -4.43 -7.63
CA ALA A 99 -21.54 -5.03 -8.12
C ALA A 99 -21.58 -6.53 -7.79
N ASN A 100 -21.61 -6.89 -6.51
CA ASN A 100 -22.09 -8.22 -6.12
C ASN A 100 -22.57 -8.28 -4.65
N GLY A 101 -23.75 -7.71 -4.36
CA GLY A 101 -24.35 -7.94 -3.03
C GLY A 101 -25.62 -7.20 -2.62
N ARG A 102 -26.30 -6.39 -3.45
CA ARG A 102 -27.53 -5.68 -3.02
C ARG A 102 -28.78 -5.97 -3.85
N ASP A 103 -28.82 -7.10 -4.55
CA ASP A 103 -29.95 -7.45 -5.43
C ASP A 103 -30.76 -8.67 -4.93
N ALA A 104 -30.63 -9.06 -3.66
CA ALA A 104 -31.32 -10.24 -3.12
C ALA A 104 -32.18 -9.98 -1.87
N GLU A 105 -32.59 -8.73 -1.61
CA GLU A 105 -33.52 -8.41 -0.51
C GLU A 105 -34.59 -7.43 -1.00
N GLY A 106 -35.61 -7.92 -1.69
CA GLY A 106 -36.69 -7.06 -2.15
C GLY A 106 -37.70 -7.68 -3.10
N ASP A 107 -38.09 -8.94 -2.89
CA ASP A 107 -39.38 -9.45 -3.41
C ASP A 107 -39.73 -10.81 -2.80
N ARG A 108 -40.07 -10.78 -1.51
CA ARG A 108 -41.02 -11.76 -0.94
C ARG A 108 -41.58 -11.26 0.39
N GLN A 109 -42.71 -10.56 0.33
CA GLN A 109 -43.66 -10.49 1.44
C GLN A 109 -44.98 -11.16 0.96
N PRO A 110 -45.75 -11.76 1.88
CA PRO A 110 -46.57 -12.95 1.66
C PRO A 110 -47.88 -12.70 0.91
#